data_AF-A0A0S8D0V1-F1
#
_entry.id   AF-A0A0S8D0V1-F1
#
_cell.length_a   1.000
_cell.length_b   1.000
_cell.length_c   1.000
_cell.angle_alpha   90.00
_cell.angle_beta   90.00
_cell.angle_gamma   90.00
#
_symmetry.space_group_name_H-M   'P 1'
#
loop_
_entity.id
_entity.type
_entity.pdbx_description
1 polymer ?
#
loop_
_entity_poly.entity_id
_entity_poly.type
_entity_poly.pdbx_seq_one_letter_code
_entity_poly.pdbx_strand_id
1 'polypeptide(L)'
;MEDLKTFARHIPGDDAVFTLSEGANEVQAIIPLNPFELTIFSMIDGQKTIGKIIKSKGLAREDVYKTFYLLLCFDLITLVSAQDGGAGSEVDYTQIVNIYLDLLRILETNFRKEVGKRFESILDKCLNELTGQSKELLRSLDLSKDYQAGIATQISKRFAEKEKAVEGRLVLSSSFNKLLFLLIMRMQKLLGKALVERSLKQMMNILQDVERYRREPEIMDYVRGNLRDYFQQISG
;
A
#
# COMPACT_ATOMS: atom_id res chain seq x y z
N MET A 1 -15.15 17.00 6.99
CA MET A 1 -14.56 17.32 8.31
C MET A 1 -14.01 16.07 9.04
N GLU A 2 -14.53 14.86 8.79
CA GLU A 2 -13.91 13.60 9.23
C GLU A 2 -12.74 13.14 8.34
N ASP A 3 -12.77 13.43 7.03
CA ASP A 3 -11.73 13.02 6.05
C ASP A 3 -10.34 13.63 6.31
N LEU A 4 -10.25 14.93 6.60
CA LEU A 4 -8.99 15.63 6.90
C LEU A 4 -8.19 14.99 8.04
N LYS A 5 -8.87 14.48 9.08
CA LYS A 5 -8.21 13.83 10.22
C LYS A 5 -7.58 12.49 9.85
N THR A 6 -8.08 11.83 8.82
CA THR A 6 -7.58 10.52 8.35
C THR A 6 -6.31 10.71 7.52
N PHE A 7 -6.29 11.66 6.59
CA PHE A 7 -5.11 11.90 5.74
C PHE A 7 -3.98 12.65 6.47
N ALA A 8 -4.32 13.59 7.35
CA ALA A 8 -3.34 14.34 8.15
C ALA A 8 -2.58 13.49 9.18
N ARG A 9 -3.03 12.26 9.47
CA ARG A 9 -2.27 11.30 10.29
C ARG A 9 -1.13 10.64 9.54
N HIS A 10 -1.19 10.57 8.21
CA HIS A 10 -0.19 9.88 7.37
C HIS A 10 0.79 10.83 6.68
N ILE A 11 0.46 12.12 6.62
CA ILE A 11 1.35 13.17 6.14
C ILE A 11 1.98 13.85 7.37
N PRO A 12 3.32 13.97 7.48
CA PRO A 12 4.01 14.43 8.69
C PRO A 12 3.73 15.88 9.13
N GLY A 13 2.89 16.61 8.37
CA GLY A 13 2.51 17.99 8.63
C GLY A 13 2.97 18.96 7.54
N ASP A 14 2.70 20.25 7.76
CA ASP A 14 2.99 21.30 6.77
C ASP A 14 4.49 21.51 6.53
N ASP A 15 5.34 21.06 7.44
CA ASP A 15 6.80 21.18 7.36
C ASP A 15 7.45 20.01 6.61
N ALA A 16 6.68 18.98 6.25
CA ALA A 16 7.17 17.84 5.49
C ALA A 16 7.63 18.25 4.09
N VAL A 17 8.76 17.69 3.66
CA VAL A 17 9.34 17.89 2.32
C VAL A 17 9.40 16.55 1.61
N PHE A 18 8.83 16.48 0.40
CA PHE A 18 8.82 15.28 -0.43
C PHE A 18 9.64 15.50 -1.70
N THR A 19 10.16 14.42 -2.26
CA THR A 19 10.80 14.34 -3.58
C THR A 19 10.10 13.28 -4.43
N LEU A 20 10.32 13.31 -5.74
CA LEU A 20 9.86 12.25 -6.63
C LEU A 20 10.62 10.94 -6.35
N SER A 21 9.90 9.81 -6.38
CA SER A 21 10.51 8.48 -6.33
C SER A 21 11.27 8.16 -7.62
N GLU A 22 12.21 7.22 -7.56
CA GLU A 22 12.88 6.71 -8.76
C GLU A 22 11.86 6.04 -9.70
N GLY A 23 11.82 6.47 -10.97
CA GLY A 23 10.83 5.99 -11.93
C GLY A 23 9.43 6.61 -11.81
N ALA A 24 9.26 7.66 -11.00
CA ALA A 24 7.96 8.27 -10.75
C ALA A 24 7.29 8.81 -12.02
N ASN A 25 8.05 9.28 -13.02
CA ASN A 25 7.47 9.82 -14.26
C ASN A 25 6.87 8.70 -15.13
N GLU A 26 7.53 7.54 -15.17
CA GLU A 26 7.06 6.35 -15.87
C GLU A 26 5.80 5.79 -15.22
N VAL A 27 5.75 5.79 -13.88
CA VAL A 27 4.57 5.39 -13.11
C VAL A 27 3.44 6.43 -13.24
N GLN A 28 3.75 7.72 -13.24
CA GLN A 28 2.76 8.77 -13.43
C GLN A 28 2.09 8.70 -14.81
N ALA A 29 2.83 8.32 -15.86
CA ALA A 29 2.31 8.19 -17.21
C ALA A 29 1.23 7.10 -17.36
N ILE A 30 1.20 6.11 -16.46
CA ILE A 30 0.23 5.02 -16.47
C ILE A 30 -0.90 5.20 -15.44
N ILE A 31 -0.76 6.14 -14.51
CA ILE A 31 -1.77 6.43 -13.48
C ILE A 31 -2.60 7.66 -13.90
N PRO A 32 -3.94 7.56 -13.94
CA PRO A 32 -4.78 8.67 -14.31
C PRO A 32 -4.89 9.68 -13.16
N LEU A 33 -3.90 10.56 -13.04
CA LEU A 33 -3.96 11.72 -12.15
C LEU A 33 -4.86 12.81 -12.74
N ASN A 34 -5.71 13.40 -11.91
CA ASN A 34 -6.52 14.54 -12.32
C ASN A 34 -5.67 15.82 -12.43
N PRO A 35 -6.17 16.91 -13.05
CA PRO A 35 -5.39 18.14 -13.24
C PRO A 35 -4.85 18.76 -11.95
N PHE A 36 -5.57 18.62 -10.84
CA PHE A 36 -5.13 19.11 -9.54
C PHE A 36 -3.97 18.28 -8.99
N GLU A 37 -4.08 16.95 -9.06
CA GLU A 37 -3.04 16.01 -8.66
C GLU A 37 -1.76 16.18 -9.48
N LEU A 38 -1.88 16.36 -10.79
CA LEU A 38 -0.77 16.67 -11.70
C LEU A 38 -0.08 17.98 -11.32
N THR A 39 -0.86 19.00 -10.95
CA THR A 39 -0.33 20.29 -10.52
C THR A 39 0.50 20.11 -9.25
N ILE A 40 -0.03 19.43 -8.24
CA ILE A 40 0.71 19.15 -7.00
C ILE A 40 1.96 18.32 -7.28
N PHE A 41 1.83 17.25 -8.06
CA PHE A 41 2.96 16.38 -8.45
C PHE A 41 4.09 17.20 -9.09
N SER A 42 3.77 18.12 -10.01
CA SER A 42 4.76 18.98 -10.66
C SER A 42 5.46 19.99 -9.73
N MET A 43 4.88 20.26 -8.55
CA MET A 43 5.42 21.20 -7.57
C MET A 43 6.40 20.54 -6.58
N ILE A 44 6.51 19.21 -6.60
CA ILE A 44 7.35 18.41 -5.70
C ILE A 44 8.75 18.33 -6.27
N ASP A 45 9.69 18.98 -5.60
CA ASP A 45 11.07 19.19 -6.07
C ASP A 45 12.13 18.79 -5.01
N GLY A 46 11.70 18.21 -3.90
CA GLY A 46 12.59 17.89 -2.78
C GLY A 46 12.99 19.10 -1.92
N GLN A 47 12.45 20.30 -2.18
CA GLN A 47 12.82 21.54 -1.46
C GLN A 47 11.64 22.23 -0.79
N LYS A 48 10.47 22.23 -1.42
CA LYS A 48 9.28 22.91 -0.89
C LYS A 48 8.58 22.06 0.17
N THR A 49 8.23 22.70 1.28
CA THR A 49 7.35 22.08 2.28
C THR A 49 5.90 22.07 1.80
N ILE A 50 5.08 21.16 2.32
CA ILE A 50 3.64 21.13 2.02
C ILE A 50 2.97 22.48 2.32
N GLY A 51 3.31 23.11 3.44
CA GLY A 51 2.78 24.42 3.82
C GLY A 51 3.13 25.52 2.81
N LYS A 52 4.32 25.47 2.21
CA LYS A 52 4.70 26.39 1.12
C LYS A 52 3.89 26.12 -0.14
N ILE A 53 3.64 24.86 -0.49
CA ILE A 53 2.82 24.46 -1.63
C ILE A 53 1.38 24.97 -1.46
N ILE A 54 0.77 24.72 -0.29
CA ILE A 54 -0.57 25.21 0.09
C ILE A 54 -0.65 26.74 -0.07
N LYS A 55 0.30 27.46 0.52
CA LYS A 55 0.29 28.95 0.50
C LYS A 55 0.52 29.52 -0.89
N SER A 56 1.36 28.90 -1.72
CA SER A 56 1.77 29.45 -3.02
C SER A 56 0.62 29.60 -4.02
N LYS A 57 -0.44 28.80 -3.87
CA LYS A 57 -1.59 28.75 -4.79
C LYS A 57 -2.93 28.95 -4.07
N GLY A 58 -2.92 29.24 -2.76
CA GLY A 58 -4.15 29.39 -1.97
C GLY A 58 -5.00 28.12 -1.94
N LEU A 59 -4.35 26.95 -1.94
CA LEU A 59 -5.03 25.66 -2.05
C LEU A 59 -5.68 25.26 -0.73
N ALA A 60 -6.77 24.51 -0.80
CA ALA A 60 -7.37 23.91 0.37
C ALA A 60 -6.42 22.85 0.94
N ARG A 61 -6.09 22.99 2.23
CA ARG A 61 -5.17 22.09 2.94
C ARG A 61 -5.60 20.62 2.85
N GLU A 62 -6.90 20.35 2.95
CA GLU A 62 -7.47 19.00 2.86
C GLU A 62 -7.14 18.33 1.53
N ASP A 63 -7.39 19.03 0.43
CA ASP A 63 -7.17 18.51 -0.92
C ASP A 63 -5.68 18.27 -1.18
N VAL A 64 -4.82 19.19 -0.73
CA VAL A 64 -3.36 19.00 -0.84
C VAL A 64 -2.91 17.76 -0.07
N TYR A 65 -3.33 17.61 1.19
CA TYR A 65 -2.95 16.46 2.01
C TYR A 65 -3.45 15.14 1.40
N LYS A 66 -4.68 15.12 0.89
CA LYS A 66 -5.25 13.96 0.19
C LYS A 66 -4.44 13.61 -1.07
N THR A 67 -4.02 14.62 -1.84
CA THR A 67 -3.17 14.40 -3.01
C THR A 67 -1.79 13.88 -2.63
N PHE A 68 -1.12 14.47 -1.62
CA PHE A 68 0.17 13.95 -1.13
C PHE A 68 0.05 12.50 -0.67
N TYR A 69 -1.02 12.17 0.05
CA TYR A 69 -1.33 10.81 0.46
C TYR A 69 -1.48 9.87 -0.74
N LEU A 70 -2.24 10.27 -1.75
CA LEU A 70 -2.45 9.50 -2.97
C LEU A 70 -1.14 9.28 -3.75
N LEU A 71 -0.32 10.32 -3.90
CA LEU A 71 0.99 10.23 -4.55
C LEU A 71 1.95 9.30 -3.79
N LEU A 72 1.91 9.32 -2.46
CA LEU A 72 2.68 8.42 -1.61
C LEU A 72 2.23 6.96 -1.78
N CYS A 73 0.92 6.69 -1.83
CA CYS A 73 0.36 5.36 -2.09
C CYS A 73 0.79 4.76 -3.42
N PHE A 74 0.98 5.61 -4.44
CA PHE A 74 1.40 5.20 -5.77
C PHE A 74 2.92 5.15 -5.96
N ASP A 75 3.70 5.38 -4.88
CA ASP A 75 5.17 5.45 -4.93
C ASP A 75 5.65 6.47 -5.99
N LEU A 76 4.89 7.55 -6.15
CA LEU A 76 5.24 8.66 -7.03
C LEU A 76 6.15 9.66 -6.30
N ILE A 77 6.06 9.69 -4.96
CA ILE A 77 6.83 10.57 -4.11
C ILE A 77 7.31 9.85 -2.86
N THR A 78 8.40 10.35 -2.29
CA THR A 78 8.99 9.87 -1.03
C THR A 78 9.38 11.05 -0.14
N LEU A 79 9.41 10.85 1.17
CA LEU A 79 9.72 11.91 2.13
C LEU A 79 11.25 12.12 2.23
N VAL A 80 11.68 13.38 2.17
CA VAL A 80 13.08 13.77 2.30
C VAL A 80 13.42 14.10 3.76
N SER A 81 12.52 14.78 4.47
CA SER A 81 12.68 15.04 5.91
C SER A 81 11.36 15.45 6.56
N ALA A 82 11.14 14.95 7.78
CA ALA A 82 10.25 15.55 8.77
C ALA A 82 11.13 15.99 9.95
N GLN A 83 11.01 17.25 10.40
CA GLN A 83 11.66 17.66 11.64
C GLN A 83 11.07 16.86 12.79
N ASP A 84 11.95 16.24 13.57
CA ASP A 84 11.63 15.28 14.62
C ASP A 84 10.61 15.82 15.62
N GLY A 85 9.54 15.06 15.79
CA GLY A 85 8.49 15.31 16.79
C GLY A 85 7.87 14.00 17.25
N GLY A 86 8.66 13.12 17.88
CA GLY A 86 8.13 11.94 18.55
C GLY A 86 9.17 10.87 18.83
N ALA A 87 9.52 10.71 20.11
CA ALA A 87 10.43 9.69 20.63
C ALA A 87 10.09 8.28 20.13
N GLY A 88 11.14 7.52 19.79
CA GLY A 88 11.05 6.15 19.29
C GLY A 88 10.37 5.20 20.27
N SER A 89 9.10 4.90 20.01
CA SER A 89 8.55 3.58 20.32
C SER A 89 8.86 2.67 19.14
N GLU A 90 9.43 1.49 19.40
CA GLU A 90 9.57 0.42 18.40
C GLU A 90 8.18 0.13 17.81
N VAL A 91 7.95 0.54 16.56
CA VAL A 91 6.63 0.39 15.93
C VAL A 91 6.48 -1.05 15.47
N ASP A 92 5.58 -1.77 16.13
CA ASP A 92 5.22 -3.11 15.71
C ASP A 92 4.22 -3.07 14.55
N TYR A 93 4.68 -3.49 13.37
CA TYR A 93 3.86 -3.62 12.17
C TYR A 93 3.28 -5.03 11.98
N THR A 94 3.52 -5.95 12.92
CA THR A 94 3.15 -7.37 12.81
C THR A 94 1.67 -7.57 12.53
N GLN A 95 0.81 -6.71 13.10
CA GLN A 95 -0.64 -6.79 12.88
C GLN A 95 -1.03 -6.50 11.42
N ILE A 96 -0.48 -5.44 10.82
CA ILE A 96 -0.69 -5.10 9.40
C ILE A 96 -0.18 -6.22 8.51
N VAL A 97 1.04 -6.71 8.77
CA VAL A 97 1.61 -7.83 8.00
C VAL A 97 0.69 -9.05 8.07
N ASN A 98 0.18 -9.40 9.26
CA ASN A 98 -0.70 -10.55 9.43
C ASN A 98 -2.01 -10.42 8.63
N ILE A 99 -2.63 -9.24 8.61
CA ILE A 99 -3.83 -8.98 7.79
C ILE A 99 -3.53 -9.33 6.33
N TYR A 100 -2.44 -8.80 5.79
CA TYR A 100 -2.09 -9.04 4.38
C TYR A 100 -1.66 -10.48 4.09
N LEU A 101 -0.97 -11.14 5.02
CA LEU A 101 -0.66 -12.57 4.88
C LEU A 101 -1.93 -13.41 4.84
N ASP A 102 -2.95 -13.08 5.63
CA ASP A 102 -4.22 -13.79 5.60
C ASP A 102 -4.99 -13.57 4.30
N LEU A 103 -4.93 -12.35 3.74
CA LEU A 103 -5.46 -12.08 2.40
C LEU A 103 -4.71 -12.89 1.33
N LEU A 104 -3.38 -12.89 1.35
CA LEU A 104 -2.56 -13.66 0.42
C LEU A 104 -2.83 -15.17 0.52
N ARG A 105 -3.09 -15.69 1.73
CA ARG A 105 -3.48 -17.10 1.94
C ARG A 105 -4.82 -17.46 1.33
N ILE A 106 -5.77 -16.53 1.30
CA ILE A 106 -7.04 -16.74 0.58
C ILE A 106 -6.76 -16.91 -0.92
N LEU A 107 -5.93 -16.05 -1.50
CA LEU A 107 -5.53 -16.19 -2.92
C LEU A 107 -4.80 -17.50 -3.15
N GLU A 108 -3.80 -17.82 -2.33
CA GLU A 108 -3.08 -19.08 -2.43
C GLU A 108 -4.05 -20.27 -2.37
N THR A 109 -4.91 -20.33 -1.36
CA THR A 109 -5.84 -21.45 -1.17
C THR A 109 -6.78 -21.64 -2.35
N ASN A 110 -7.28 -20.55 -2.93
CA ASN A 110 -8.22 -20.60 -4.04
C ASN A 110 -7.53 -20.87 -5.37
N PHE A 111 -6.40 -20.23 -5.61
CA PHE A 111 -5.70 -20.30 -6.89
C PHE A 111 -4.84 -21.55 -7.01
N ARG A 112 -4.19 -22.00 -5.94
CA ARG A 112 -3.38 -23.23 -5.92
C ARG A 112 -4.22 -24.48 -6.24
N LYS A 113 -5.52 -24.48 -5.95
CA LYS A 113 -6.45 -25.56 -6.37
C LYS A 113 -6.54 -25.68 -7.90
N GLU A 114 -6.39 -24.57 -8.61
CA GLU A 114 -6.52 -24.51 -10.07
C GLU A 114 -5.16 -24.61 -10.77
N VAL A 115 -4.11 -23.95 -10.24
CA VAL A 115 -2.78 -23.89 -10.90
C VAL A 115 -1.73 -24.80 -10.27
N GLY A 116 -2.04 -25.46 -9.16
CA GLY A 116 -1.12 -26.36 -8.46
C GLY A 116 0.20 -25.68 -8.08
N LYS A 117 1.32 -26.39 -8.29
CA LYS A 117 2.69 -25.90 -8.02
C LYS A 117 3.16 -24.74 -8.91
N ARG A 118 2.34 -24.32 -9.89
CA ARG A 118 2.65 -23.12 -10.69
C ARG A 118 2.37 -21.83 -9.93
N PHE A 119 1.64 -21.91 -8.81
CA PHE A 119 1.33 -20.75 -7.98
C PHE A 119 2.62 -20.06 -7.49
N GLU A 120 3.62 -20.82 -7.05
CA GLU A 120 4.91 -20.31 -6.58
C GLU A 120 5.62 -19.51 -7.67
N SER A 121 5.71 -20.05 -8.88
CA SER A 121 6.31 -19.34 -10.02
C SER A 121 5.53 -18.07 -10.41
N ILE A 122 4.22 -18.06 -10.21
CA ILE A 122 3.37 -16.89 -10.45
C ILE A 122 3.63 -15.82 -9.38
N LEU A 123 3.70 -16.21 -8.11
CA LEU A 123 4.02 -15.33 -6.99
C LEU A 123 5.40 -14.71 -7.16
N ASP A 124 6.42 -15.51 -7.47
CA ASP A 124 7.79 -15.04 -7.72
C ASP A 124 7.85 -14.01 -8.84
N LYS A 125 7.07 -14.19 -9.92
CA LYS A 125 6.99 -13.19 -11.00
C LYS A 125 6.39 -11.88 -10.50
N CYS A 126 5.32 -11.94 -9.69
CA CYS A 126 4.70 -10.74 -9.13
C CYS A 126 5.65 -10.02 -8.17
N LEU A 127 6.40 -10.76 -7.34
CA LEU A 127 7.41 -10.20 -6.44
C LEU A 127 8.56 -9.52 -7.20
N ASN A 128 8.98 -10.09 -8.34
CA ASN A 128 10.04 -9.51 -9.17
C ASN A 128 9.60 -8.26 -9.95
N GLU A 129 8.29 -8.10 -10.18
CA GLU A 129 7.66 -6.91 -10.79
C GLU A 129 7.46 -5.76 -9.80
N LEU A 130 7.63 -6.01 -8.50
CA LEU A 130 7.73 -4.93 -7.53
C LEU A 130 9.00 -4.11 -7.80
N THR A 131 8.92 -2.82 -7.50
CA THR A 131 10.01 -1.85 -7.67
C THR A 131 10.29 -1.16 -6.34
N GLY A 132 11.45 -0.48 -6.25
CA GLY A 132 11.81 0.37 -5.13
C GLY A 132 11.70 -0.34 -3.78
N GLN A 133 11.07 0.36 -2.83
CA GLN A 133 10.93 -0.10 -1.45
C GLN A 133 10.07 -1.36 -1.31
N SER A 134 9.00 -1.49 -2.11
CA SER A 134 8.12 -2.67 -2.06
C SER A 134 8.85 -3.96 -2.43
N LYS A 135 9.78 -3.89 -3.40
CA LYS A 135 10.59 -5.04 -3.80
C LYS A 135 11.48 -5.51 -2.65
N GLU A 136 12.18 -4.59 -2.02
CA GLU A 136 13.10 -4.89 -0.94
C GLU A 136 12.37 -5.41 0.31
N LEU A 137 11.20 -4.84 0.61
CA LEU A 137 10.34 -5.25 1.72
C LEU A 137 9.85 -6.70 1.57
N LEU A 138 9.45 -7.07 0.35
CA LEU A 138 8.81 -8.36 0.06
C LEU A 138 9.74 -9.40 -0.59
N ARG A 139 11.04 -9.11 -0.74
CA ARG A 139 12.04 -9.91 -1.48
C ARG A 139 12.15 -11.39 -1.08
N SER A 140 11.65 -11.77 0.09
CA SER A 140 11.72 -13.15 0.62
C SER A 140 10.38 -13.61 1.16
N LEU A 141 9.29 -13.04 0.66
CA LEU A 141 7.95 -13.50 1.03
C LEU A 141 7.70 -14.87 0.42
N ASP A 142 7.54 -15.88 1.28
CA ASP A 142 7.10 -17.22 0.91
C ASP A 142 5.80 -17.54 1.66
N LEU A 143 4.79 -18.03 0.94
CA LEU A 143 3.49 -18.42 1.51
C LEU A 143 3.45 -19.90 1.90
N SER A 144 4.51 -20.68 1.61
CA SER A 144 4.61 -22.09 1.95
C SER A 144 4.47 -22.33 3.46
N LYS A 145 3.93 -23.50 3.82
CA LYS A 145 3.61 -23.86 5.22
C LYS A 145 4.83 -23.90 6.14
N ASP A 146 6.02 -24.11 5.58
CA ASP A 146 7.25 -24.29 6.34
C ASP A 146 7.86 -22.96 6.82
N TYR A 147 7.40 -21.83 6.29
CA TYR A 147 7.96 -20.51 6.55
C TYR A 147 7.07 -19.61 7.45
N GLN A 148 5.97 -20.15 7.98
CA GLN A 148 4.92 -19.33 8.60
C GLN A 148 5.27 -18.72 9.96
N ALA A 149 6.15 -19.36 10.73
CA ALA A 149 6.55 -18.87 12.04
C ALA A 149 7.58 -17.74 11.88
N GLY A 150 7.12 -16.50 12.03
CA GLY A 150 8.00 -15.34 12.13
C GLY A 150 8.20 -14.54 10.83
N ILE A 151 7.55 -14.87 9.71
CA ILE A 151 7.54 -13.97 8.52
C ILE A 151 7.03 -12.58 8.91
N ALA A 152 5.93 -12.51 9.66
CA ALA A 152 5.37 -11.23 10.07
C ALA A 152 6.37 -10.42 10.91
N THR A 153 7.06 -11.08 11.83
CA THR A 153 8.11 -10.48 12.66
C THR A 153 9.32 -10.06 11.82
N GLN A 154 9.75 -10.87 10.84
CA GLN A 154 10.88 -10.54 9.97
C GLN A 154 10.57 -9.34 9.07
N ILE A 155 9.38 -9.31 8.45
CA ILE A 155 8.94 -8.18 7.62
C ILE A 155 8.79 -6.95 8.49
N SER A 156 8.14 -7.05 9.66
CA SER A 156 7.98 -5.95 10.62
C SER A 156 9.35 -5.40 11.06
N LYS A 157 10.31 -6.26 11.40
CA LYS A 157 11.66 -5.86 11.82
C LYS A 157 12.44 -5.16 10.71
N ARG A 158 12.52 -5.77 9.51
CA ARG A 158 13.19 -5.15 8.35
C ARG A 158 12.64 -3.77 8.02
N PHE A 159 11.37 -3.58 8.33
CA PHE A 159 10.66 -2.36 8.05
C PHE A 159 10.83 -1.30 9.14
N ALA A 160 10.76 -1.70 10.41
CA ALA A 160 11.07 -0.84 11.56
C ALA A 160 12.53 -0.34 11.56
N GLU A 161 13.46 -1.11 10.98
CA GLU A 161 14.87 -0.71 10.82
C GLU A 161 15.09 0.36 9.72
N LYS A 162 14.12 0.57 8.81
CA LYS A 162 14.29 1.43 7.63
C LYS A 162 13.41 2.68 7.63
N GLU A 163 12.31 2.72 8.38
CA GLU A 163 11.27 3.76 8.25
C GLU A 163 10.85 4.41 9.59
N LYS A 164 10.49 5.70 9.54
CA LYS A 164 9.90 6.39 10.70
C LYS A 164 8.47 5.89 10.96
N ALA A 165 8.10 5.86 12.24
CA ALA A 165 6.93 5.21 12.86
C ALA A 165 5.55 5.37 12.18
N VAL A 166 5.29 6.49 11.51
CA VAL A 166 3.95 6.86 11.00
C VAL A 166 3.84 6.65 9.49
N GLU A 167 4.92 6.91 8.74
CA GLU A 167 5.06 6.63 7.30
C GLU A 167 5.05 5.14 7.01
N GLY A 168 5.57 4.35 7.96
CA GLY A 168 5.73 2.93 7.76
C GLY A 168 4.41 2.20 7.47
N ARG A 169 3.34 2.49 8.20
CA ARG A 169 2.09 1.70 8.07
C ARG A 169 1.52 1.77 6.66
N LEU A 170 1.57 2.95 6.04
CA LEU A 170 1.04 3.16 4.70
C LEU A 170 1.95 2.55 3.64
N VAL A 171 3.26 2.75 3.74
CA VAL A 171 4.24 2.17 2.82
C VAL A 171 4.15 0.64 2.83
N LEU A 172 4.03 0.04 4.02
CA LEU A 172 3.83 -1.39 4.19
C LEU A 172 2.53 -1.86 3.54
N SER A 173 1.43 -1.17 3.84
CA SER A 173 0.10 -1.52 3.30
C SER A 173 0.05 -1.38 1.77
N SER A 174 0.62 -0.31 1.23
CA SER A 174 0.69 -0.05 -0.21
C SER A 174 1.57 -1.07 -0.93
N SER A 175 2.68 -1.48 -0.32
CA SER A 175 3.55 -2.55 -0.85
C SER A 175 2.81 -3.88 -0.97
N PHE A 176 2.04 -4.27 0.06
CA PHE A 176 1.23 -5.48 -0.01
C PHE A 176 0.04 -5.35 -0.98
N ASN A 177 -0.62 -4.20 -1.04
CA ASN A 177 -1.68 -3.94 -2.00
C ASN A 177 -1.18 -4.08 -3.45
N LYS A 178 0.00 -3.56 -3.76
CA LYS A 178 0.63 -3.73 -5.09
C LYS A 178 0.83 -5.20 -5.43
N LEU A 179 1.32 -6.00 -4.47
CA LEU A 179 1.47 -7.45 -4.67
C LEU A 179 0.11 -8.14 -4.88
N LEU A 180 -0.89 -7.83 -4.04
CA LEU A 180 -2.25 -8.37 -4.19
C LEU A 180 -2.82 -8.04 -5.58
N PHE A 181 -2.71 -6.78 -6.01
CA PHE A 181 -3.16 -6.33 -7.32
C PHE A 181 -2.51 -7.12 -8.45
N LEU A 182 -1.17 -7.21 -8.47
CA LEU A 182 -0.43 -7.96 -9.49
C LEU A 182 -0.88 -9.43 -9.55
N LEU A 183 -1.07 -10.05 -8.38
CA LEU A 183 -1.50 -11.44 -8.29
C LEU A 183 -2.94 -11.59 -8.78
N ILE A 184 -3.87 -10.74 -8.37
CA ILE A 184 -5.28 -10.74 -8.79
C ILE A 184 -5.39 -10.58 -10.31
N MET A 185 -4.72 -9.58 -10.90
CA MET A 185 -4.76 -9.33 -12.35
C MET A 185 -4.19 -10.49 -13.15
N ARG A 186 -3.07 -11.05 -12.69
CA ARG A 186 -2.45 -12.20 -13.35
C ARG A 186 -3.34 -13.44 -13.28
N MET A 187 -3.97 -13.68 -12.14
CA MET A 187 -4.86 -14.82 -11.96
C MET A 187 -6.18 -14.65 -12.68
N GLN A 188 -6.69 -13.42 -12.84
CA GLN A 188 -7.84 -13.13 -13.70
C GLN A 188 -7.54 -13.52 -15.15
N LYS A 189 -6.36 -13.17 -15.65
CA LYS A 189 -5.94 -13.54 -17.01
C LYS A 189 -5.80 -15.05 -17.21
N LEU A 190 -5.42 -15.79 -16.16
CA LEU A 190 -5.17 -17.23 -16.23
C LEU A 190 -6.42 -18.09 -15.99
N LEU A 191 -7.27 -17.69 -15.04
CA LEU A 191 -8.38 -18.50 -14.53
C LEU A 191 -9.76 -17.89 -14.81
N GLY A 192 -9.80 -16.69 -15.39
CA GLY A 192 -11.01 -15.94 -15.62
C GLY A 192 -11.54 -15.22 -14.39
N LYS A 193 -12.55 -14.39 -14.62
CA LYS A 193 -13.11 -13.44 -13.66
C LYS A 193 -13.83 -14.08 -12.47
N ALA A 194 -14.59 -15.15 -12.71
CA ALA A 194 -15.47 -15.75 -11.71
C ALA A 194 -14.74 -16.22 -10.44
N LEU A 195 -13.56 -16.83 -10.60
CA LEU A 195 -12.78 -17.29 -9.45
C LEU A 195 -12.14 -16.12 -8.69
N VAL A 196 -11.65 -15.11 -9.40
CA VAL A 196 -11.06 -13.92 -8.80
C VAL A 196 -12.09 -13.13 -8.00
N GLU A 197 -13.29 -12.93 -8.55
CA GLU A 197 -14.41 -12.32 -7.84
C GLU A 197 -14.77 -13.07 -6.56
N ARG A 198 -14.80 -14.41 -6.62
CA ARG A 198 -15.07 -15.25 -5.45
C ARG A 198 -13.99 -15.05 -4.37
N SER A 199 -12.71 -15.03 -4.76
CA SER A 199 -11.60 -14.78 -3.84
C SER A 199 -11.69 -13.39 -3.20
N LEU A 200 -11.97 -12.35 -3.99
CA LEU A 200 -12.15 -10.98 -3.48
C LEU A 200 -13.32 -10.86 -2.49
N LYS A 201 -14.44 -11.53 -2.77
CA LYS A 201 -15.58 -11.58 -1.84
C LYS A 201 -15.20 -12.26 -0.53
N GLN A 202 -14.47 -13.37 -0.57
CA GLN A 202 -13.98 -14.04 0.64
C GLN A 202 -13.03 -13.15 1.46
N MET A 203 -12.14 -12.42 0.78
CA MET A 203 -11.27 -11.43 1.42
C MET A 203 -12.06 -10.31 2.10
N MET A 204 -13.07 -9.77 1.44
CA MET A 204 -13.91 -8.73 2.04
C MET A 204 -14.67 -9.26 3.27
N ASN A 205 -15.13 -10.52 3.24
CA ASN A 205 -15.85 -11.13 4.36
C ASN A 205 -14.93 -11.36 5.57
N ILE A 206 -13.71 -11.90 5.38
CA ILE A 206 -12.79 -12.13 6.51
C ILE A 206 -12.42 -10.82 7.23
N LEU A 207 -12.40 -9.71 6.50
CA LEU A 207 -12.16 -8.38 7.06
C LEU A 207 -13.33 -7.85 7.89
N GLN A 208 -14.56 -8.36 7.69
CA GLN A 208 -15.74 -8.00 8.50
C GLN A 208 -15.84 -8.85 9.77
N ASP A 209 -15.50 -10.14 9.66
CA ASP A 209 -15.81 -11.14 10.68
C ASP A 209 -14.76 -11.26 11.79
N VAL A 210 -13.48 -10.94 11.50
CA VAL A 210 -12.40 -11.22 12.44
C VAL A 210 -12.17 -10.05 13.40
N GLU A 211 -12.58 -10.23 14.66
CA GLU A 211 -12.44 -9.23 15.74
C GLU A 211 -11.02 -8.70 15.92
N ARG A 212 -10.00 -9.54 15.67
CA ARG A 212 -8.58 -9.14 15.80
C ARG A 212 -8.19 -7.99 14.87
N TYR A 213 -8.95 -7.76 13.80
CA TYR A 213 -8.71 -6.67 12.86
C TYR A 213 -9.42 -5.36 13.24
N ARG A 214 -10.36 -5.38 14.18
CA ARG A 214 -11.08 -4.18 14.65
C ARG A 214 -10.19 -3.20 15.42
N ARG A 215 -8.98 -3.61 15.80
CA ARG A 215 -8.01 -2.76 16.51
C ARG A 215 -7.32 -1.73 15.62
N GLU A 216 -7.42 -1.86 14.29
CA GLU A 216 -6.87 -0.90 13.32
C GLU A 216 -7.93 -0.51 12.25
N PRO A 217 -8.98 0.24 12.63
CA PRO A 217 -10.10 0.54 11.73
C PRO A 217 -9.67 1.26 10.44
N GLU A 218 -8.65 2.11 10.51
CA GLU A 218 -8.14 2.88 9.36
C GLU A 218 -7.47 2.00 8.31
N ILE A 219 -6.57 1.09 8.74
CA ILE A 219 -5.96 0.09 7.86
C ILE A 219 -7.05 -0.80 7.25
N MET A 220 -8.07 -1.13 8.04
CA MET A 220 -9.18 -1.94 7.56
C MET A 220 -10.04 -1.22 6.52
N ASP A 221 -10.29 0.07 6.67
CA ASP A 221 -10.99 0.87 5.66
C ASP A 221 -10.14 1.00 4.39
N TYR A 222 -8.83 1.24 4.53
CA TYR A 222 -7.90 1.31 3.40
C TYR A 222 -7.83 -0.01 2.61
N VAL A 223 -7.63 -1.13 3.30
CA VAL A 223 -7.59 -2.47 2.67
C VAL A 223 -8.92 -2.78 1.99
N ARG A 224 -10.05 -2.50 2.65
CA ARG A 224 -11.39 -2.72 2.06
C ARG A 224 -11.64 -1.83 0.84
N GLY A 225 -11.18 -0.58 0.86
CA GLY A 225 -11.21 0.31 -0.29
C GLY A 225 -10.50 -0.31 -1.49
N ASN A 226 -9.24 -0.69 -1.31
CA ASN A 226 -8.44 -1.33 -2.37
C ASN A 226 -9.09 -2.60 -2.93
N LEU A 227 -9.60 -3.49 -2.06
CA LEU A 227 -10.28 -4.71 -2.52
C LEU A 227 -11.56 -4.42 -3.32
N ARG A 228 -12.30 -3.37 -2.96
CA ARG A 228 -13.48 -2.91 -3.72
C ARG A 228 -13.07 -2.36 -5.09
N ASP A 229 -11.99 -1.59 -5.14
CA ASP A 229 -11.46 -1.03 -6.39
C ASP A 229 -11.02 -2.16 -7.33
N TYR A 230 -10.32 -3.17 -6.80
CA TYR A 230 -9.96 -4.36 -7.59
C TYR A 230 -11.20 -5.11 -8.08
N PHE A 231 -12.21 -5.25 -7.23
CA PHE A 231 -13.47 -5.89 -7.60
C PHE A 231 -14.19 -5.14 -8.72
N GLN A 232 -14.23 -3.80 -8.66
CA GLN A 232 -14.82 -2.97 -9.72
C GLN A 232 -14.03 -3.07 -11.02
N GLN A 233 -12.71 -3.03 -10.96
CA GLN A 233 -11.83 -3.09 -12.13
C GLN A 233 -11.94 -4.42 -12.87
N ILE A 234 -12.12 -5.54 -12.17
CA ILE A 234 -12.40 -6.82 -12.84
C ILE A 234 -13.86 -6.95 -13.28
N SER A 235 -14.77 -6.19 -12.67
CA SER A 235 -16.22 -6.22 -12.94
C SER A 235 -16.62 -5.44 -14.18
N GLY A 236 -15.89 -4.37 -14.53
CA GLY A 236 -15.97 -3.69 -15.81
C GLY A 236 -15.48 -4.55 -16.97
#